data_AF-A0A268BTZ5-F1
#
_entry.id   AF-A0A268BTZ5-F1
#
_cell.length_a   1.000
_cell.length_b   1.000
_cell.length_c   1.000
_cell.angle_alpha   90.00
_cell.angle_beta   90.00
_cell.angle_gamma   90.00
#
_symmetry.space_group_name_H-M   'P 1'
#
loop_
_entity.id
_entity.type
_entity.pdbx_description
1 polymer ?
#
loop_
_entity_poly.entity_id
_entity_poly.type
_entity_poly.pdbx_seq_one_letter_code
_entity_poly.pdbx_strand_id
1 'polypeptide(L)'
;MAGRKQKLLNASNKNLTKEEIAEREEVEQQLYEIEQLDPYTIPTFLDTRGKKEWKRVAPLLLDLPISELDRALLATYCSWYSIHQQAVLDIKKLGIKVEEKNSKGDIVSKQNPSINIMKNASSEIKSIAGQLGLSIDSRLRIIGSNKDDDDESDPVKGLI
;
A
#
# COMPACT_ATOMS: atom_id res chain seq x y z
N MET A 1 -22.45 -6.55 -11.63
CA MET A 1 -21.96 -7.26 -10.43
C MET A 1 -20.44 -7.26 -10.51
N ALA A 2 -19.73 -6.41 -9.76
CA ALA A 2 -18.26 -6.48 -9.74
C ALA A 2 -17.87 -7.76 -8.98
N GLY A 3 -17.24 -8.72 -9.67
CA GLY A 3 -16.80 -9.98 -9.09
C GLY A 3 -15.83 -9.73 -7.92
N ARG A 4 -15.86 -10.63 -6.93
CA ARG A 4 -14.92 -10.60 -5.80
C ARG A 4 -13.49 -10.63 -6.34
N LYS A 5 -12.65 -9.67 -5.92
CA LYS A 5 -11.22 -9.65 -6.30
C LYS A 5 -10.57 -10.99 -5.91
N GLN A 6 -9.97 -11.65 -6.89
CA GLN A 6 -9.21 -12.88 -6.68
C GLN A 6 -8.00 -12.59 -5.78
N LYS A 7 -7.66 -13.56 -4.93
CA LYS A 7 -6.51 -13.49 -4.02
C LYS A 7 -5.41 -14.41 -4.59
N LEU A 8 -4.15 -14.10 -4.28
CA LEU A 8 -3.02 -15.01 -4.51
C LEU A 8 -3.27 -16.38 -3.85
N LEU A 9 -2.54 -17.42 -4.27
CA LEU A 9 -2.76 -18.76 -3.76
C LEU A 9 -2.51 -18.89 -2.27
N ASN A 10 -1.34 -18.40 -1.84
CA ASN A 10 -0.94 -18.31 -0.44
C ASN A 10 -1.89 -17.42 0.38
N ALA A 11 -2.78 -16.70 -0.30
CA ALA A 11 -3.73 -15.76 0.24
C ALA A 11 -5.18 -16.30 0.25
N SER A 12 -5.45 -17.57 -0.05
CA SER A 12 -6.81 -18.12 -0.09
C SER A 12 -7.12 -19.19 0.96
N ASN A 13 -8.11 -18.95 1.84
CA ASN A 13 -8.62 -19.95 2.81
C ASN A 13 -9.72 -20.87 2.21
N LYS A 14 -9.74 -21.08 0.88
CA LYS A 14 -10.73 -21.97 0.27
C LYS A 14 -10.08 -23.35 0.11
N ASN A 15 -10.78 -24.41 0.50
CA ASN A 15 -10.38 -25.78 0.13
C ASN A 15 -10.59 -25.94 -1.37
N LEU A 16 -9.50 -25.77 -2.13
CA LEU A 16 -9.49 -25.84 -3.58
C LEU A 16 -9.28 -27.28 -4.04
N THR A 17 -9.89 -27.64 -5.16
CA THR A 17 -9.52 -28.88 -5.86
C THR A 17 -8.10 -28.75 -6.42
N LYS A 18 -7.45 -29.87 -6.74
CA LYS A 18 -6.13 -29.86 -7.40
C LYS A 18 -6.13 -29.05 -8.70
N GLU A 19 -7.23 -29.11 -9.45
CA GLU A 19 -7.44 -28.36 -10.68
C GLU A 19 -7.54 -26.85 -10.41
N GLU A 20 -8.30 -26.43 -9.39
CA GLU A 20 -8.41 -25.02 -8.99
C GLU A 20 -7.10 -24.44 -8.44
N ILE A 21 -6.26 -25.26 -7.81
CA ILE A 21 -4.92 -24.83 -7.37
C ILE A 21 -4.03 -24.58 -8.59
N ALA A 22 -3.96 -25.55 -9.51
CA ALA A 22 -3.14 -25.44 -10.72
C ALA A 22 -3.53 -24.23 -11.58
N GLU A 23 -4.84 -23.96 -11.76
CA GLU A 23 -5.32 -22.80 -12.51
C GLU A 23 -4.85 -21.48 -11.87
N ARG A 24 -4.85 -21.40 -10.54
CA ARG A 24 -4.38 -20.20 -9.84
C ARG A 24 -2.87 -20.09 -9.80
N GLU A 25 -2.14 -21.20 -9.78
CA GLU A 25 -0.66 -21.20 -9.85
C GLU A 25 -0.25 -20.62 -11.19
N GLU A 26 -0.92 -21.04 -12.26
CA GLU A 26 -0.72 -20.53 -13.61
C GLU A 26 -1.03 -19.03 -13.70
N VAL A 27 -2.16 -18.57 -13.16
CA VAL A 27 -2.50 -17.14 -13.12
C VAL A 27 -1.48 -16.33 -12.31
N GLU A 28 -1.04 -16.84 -11.16
CA GLU A 28 -0.05 -16.15 -10.33
C GLU A 28 1.32 -16.11 -11.02
N GLN A 29 1.73 -17.19 -11.67
CA GLN A 29 2.96 -17.25 -12.46
C GLN A 29 2.93 -16.26 -13.64
N GLN A 30 1.79 -16.13 -14.33
CA GLN A 30 1.59 -15.13 -15.39
C GLN A 30 1.77 -13.69 -14.87
N LEU A 31 1.43 -13.40 -13.61
CA LEU A 31 1.69 -12.07 -13.03
C LEU A 31 3.19 -11.80 -12.86
N TYR A 32 3.98 -12.82 -12.52
CA TYR A 32 5.45 -12.71 -12.42
C TYR A 32 6.16 -12.69 -13.76
N GLU A 33 5.51 -13.12 -14.85
CA GLU A 33 6.03 -13.04 -16.22
C GLU A 33 5.98 -11.61 -16.79
N ILE A 34 5.15 -10.73 -16.22
CA ILE A 34 5.15 -9.31 -16.55
C ILE A 34 6.50 -8.70 -16.11
N GLU A 35 7.01 -7.74 -16.90
CA GLU A 35 8.25 -7.03 -16.58
C GLU A 35 8.22 -6.50 -15.15
N GLN A 36 9.08 -7.07 -14.30
CA GLN A 36 9.17 -6.73 -12.89
C GLN A 36 9.68 -5.30 -12.72
N LEU A 37 9.20 -4.64 -11.67
CA LEU A 37 9.63 -3.29 -11.34
C LEU A 37 11.15 -3.23 -11.11
N ASP A 38 11.88 -2.39 -11.83
CA ASP A 38 13.25 -2.01 -11.49
C ASP A 38 13.23 -0.96 -10.35
N PRO A 39 13.67 -1.33 -9.13
CA PRO A 39 13.63 -0.43 -7.99
C PRO A 39 14.74 0.64 -8.04
N TYR A 40 15.78 0.45 -8.86
CA TYR A 40 16.93 1.35 -8.94
C TYR A 40 16.72 2.51 -9.91
N THR A 41 15.83 2.35 -10.88
CA THR A 41 15.39 3.44 -11.77
C THR A 41 14.35 4.30 -11.06
N ILE A 42 14.79 5.41 -10.47
CA ILE A 42 13.92 6.30 -9.70
C ILE A 42 13.29 7.37 -10.61
N PRO A 43 11.96 7.59 -10.57
CA PRO A 43 11.32 8.65 -11.35
C PRO A 43 11.93 10.03 -11.09
N THR A 44 12.34 10.70 -12.16
CA THR A 44 13.13 11.94 -12.10
C THR A 44 12.37 13.10 -11.47
N PHE A 45 11.04 13.13 -11.66
CA PHE A 45 10.13 14.17 -11.14
C PHE A 45 9.94 14.12 -9.62
N LEU A 46 10.35 13.04 -8.94
CA LEU A 46 10.28 12.97 -7.48
C LEU A 46 11.25 13.97 -6.85
N ASP A 47 10.78 14.66 -5.82
CA ASP A 47 11.64 15.50 -4.98
C ASP A 47 12.55 14.64 -4.08
N THR A 48 13.42 15.29 -3.30
CA THR A 48 14.38 14.58 -2.43
C THR A 48 13.70 13.62 -1.44
N ARG A 49 12.52 13.97 -0.90
CA ARG A 49 11.81 13.13 0.07
C ARG A 49 11.13 11.95 -0.63
N GLY A 50 10.49 12.20 -1.78
CA GLY A 50 9.88 11.16 -2.60
C GLY A 50 10.91 10.16 -3.12
N LYS A 51 12.08 10.61 -3.58
CA LYS A 51 13.19 9.74 -3.99
C LYS A 51 13.71 8.88 -2.83
N LYS A 52 13.79 9.46 -1.62
CA LYS A 52 14.19 8.71 -0.42
C LYS A 52 13.16 7.63 -0.08
N GLU A 53 11.88 7.96 -0.21
CA GLU A 53 10.81 6.99 0.04
C GLU A 53 10.81 5.87 -0.99
N TRP A 54 10.94 6.20 -2.29
CA TRP A 54 11.08 5.20 -3.36
C TRP A 54 12.19 4.19 -3.06
N LYS A 55 13.38 4.68 -2.71
CA LYS A 55 14.53 3.82 -2.33
C LYS A 55 14.23 2.91 -1.13
N ARG A 56 13.33 3.32 -0.25
CA ARG A 56 12.93 2.53 0.93
C ARG A 56 11.89 1.46 0.57
N VAL A 57 10.90 1.79 -0.25
CA VAL A 57 9.73 0.91 -0.48
C VAL A 57 9.85 0.04 -1.72
N ALA A 58 10.44 0.53 -2.81
CA ALA A 58 10.49 -0.21 -4.07
C ALA A 58 11.21 -1.56 -3.95
N PRO A 59 12.38 -1.67 -3.28
CA PRO A 59 13.05 -2.96 -3.10
C PRO A 59 12.25 -3.95 -2.24
N LEU A 60 11.43 -3.46 -1.30
CA LEU A 60 10.62 -4.29 -0.40
C LEU A 60 9.37 -4.85 -1.08
N LEU A 61 9.04 -4.37 -2.28
CA LEU A 61 7.89 -4.82 -3.04
C LEU A 61 8.22 -5.96 -4.02
N LEU A 62 9.51 -6.30 -4.20
CA LEU A 62 9.94 -7.31 -5.18
C LEU A 62 9.48 -8.73 -4.83
N ASP A 63 9.14 -9.01 -3.57
CA ASP A 63 8.54 -10.28 -3.15
C ASP A 63 7.05 -10.40 -3.53
N LEU A 64 6.45 -9.33 -4.05
CA LEU A 64 5.09 -9.29 -4.60
C LEU A 64 5.17 -9.30 -6.13
N PRO A 65 4.10 -9.71 -6.83
CA PRO A 65 4.01 -9.61 -8.29
C PRO A 65 3.80 -8.15 -8.72
N ILE A 66 4.74 -7.27 -8.36
CA ILE A 66 4.79 -5.87 -8.72
C ILE A 66 5.52 -5.74 -10.06
N SER A 67 4.93 -4.95 -10.97
CA SER A 67 5.46 -4.79 -12.32
C SER A 67 5.81 -3.35 -12.63
N GLU A 68 6.45 -3.13 -13.78
CA GLU A 68 6.66 -1.80 -14.34
C GLU A 68 5.34 -1.04 -14.58
N LEU A 69 4.21 -1.73 -14.76
CA LEU A 69 2.89 -1.10 -14.88
C LEU A 69 2.49 -0.36 -13.58
N ASP A 70 2.98 -0.81 -12.43
CA ASP A 70 2.70 -0.24 -11.12
C ASP A 70 3.61 0.95 -10.78
N ARG A 71 4.64 1.21 -11.59
CA ARG A 71 5.64 2.28 -11.38
C ARG A 71 4.98 3.63 -11.12
N ALA A 72 4.00 4.01 -11.93
CA ALA A 72 3.33 5.30 -11.82
C ALA A 72 2.56 5.42 -10.49
N LEU A 73 1.93 4.34 -10.06
CA LEU A 73 1.19 4.28 -8.81
C LEU A 73 2.13 4.38 -7.60
N LEU A 74 3.25 3.65 -7.63
CA LEU A 74 4.29 3.75 -6.59
C LEU A 74 4.95 5.13 -6.55
N ALA A 75 5.19 5.74 -7.71
CA ALA A 75 5.75 7.09 -7.79
C ALA A 75 4.78 8.11 -7.19
N THR A 76 3.49 7.95 -7.47
CA THR A 76 2.42 8.78 -6.91
C THR A 76 2.34 8.64 -5.39
N TYR A 77 2.47 7.42 -4.85
CA TYR A 77 2.61 7.19 -3.41
C TYR A 77 3.78 7.98 -2.81
N CYS A 78 4.95 7.91 -3.44
CA CYS A 78 6.16 8.61 -2.98
C CYS A 78 6.00 10.14 -3.02
N SER A 79 5.32 10.68 -4.03
CA SER A 79 4.98 12.10 -4.12
C SER A 79 4.06 12.54 -2.97
N TRP A 80 2.99 11.77 -2.71
CA TRP A 80 2.08 12.07 -1.59
C TRP A 80 2.75 11.93 -0.23
N TYR A 81 3.65 10.97 -0.06
CA TYR A 81 4.48 10.85 1.13
C TYR A 81 5.31 12.11 1.37
N SER A 82 5.94 12.67 0.32
CA SER A 82 6.67 13.92 0.45
C SER A 82 5.76 15.08 0.88
N ILE A 83 4.62 15.25 0.20
CA ILE A 83 3.65 16.32 0.50
C ILE A 83 3.16 16.21 1.95
N HIS A 84 2.85 15.00 2.41
CA HIS A 84 2.47 14.75 3.79
C HIS A 84 3.54 15.19 4.78
N GLN A 85 4.80 14.81 4.57
CA GLN A 85 5.91 15.18 5.44
C GLN A 85 6.12 16.71 5.47
N GLN A 86 5.97 17.39 4.33
CA GLN A 86 6.04 18.85 4.26
C GLN A 86 4.92 19.51 5.06
N ALA A 87 3.68 19.05 4.88
CA ALA A 87 2.53 19.57 5.62
C ALA A 87 2.66 19.37 7.14
N VAL A 88 3.18 18.22 7.58
CA VAL A 88 3.45 17.94 9.00
C VAL A 88 4.52 18.89 9.57
N LEU A 89 5.59 19.16 8.82
CA LEU A 89 6.64 20.09 9.24
C LEU A 89 6.10 21.53 9.34
N ASP A 90 5.25 21.95 8.41
CA ASP A 90 4.61 23.27 8.45
C ASP A 90 3.66 23.41 9.64
N ILE A 91 2.85 22.39 9.95
CA ILE A 91 1.99 22.37 11.13
C ILE A 91 2.83 22.43 12.40
N LYS A 92 3.95 21.71 12.45
CA LYS A 92 4.88 21.74 13.60
C LYS A 92 5.48 23.13 13.80
N LYS A 93 5.79 23.84 12.71
CA LYS A 93 6.39 25.17 12.74
C LYS A 93 5.40 26.28 13.08
N LEU A 94 4.21 26.25 12.46
CA LEU A 94 3.23 27.32 12.50
C LEU A 94 2.10 27.08 13.52
N GLY A 95 1.97 25.85 14.02
CA GLY A 95 0.86 25.42 14.86
C GLY A 95 -0.39 25.01 14.06
N ILE A 96 -1.42 24.56 14.77
CA ILE A 96 -2.69 24.10 14.16
C ILE A 96 -3.62 25.26 13.75
N LYS A 97 -3.35 26.47 14.24
CA LYS A 97 -4.02 27.71 13.86
C LYS A 97 -2.96 28.74 13.47
N VAL A 98 -3.30 29.59 12.52
CA VAL A 98 -2.48 30.70 12.03
C VAL A 98 -3.26 32.00 12.11
N GLU A 99 -2.57 33.10 12.34
CA GLU A 99 -3.16 34.44 12.36
C GLU A 99 -3.11 35.05 10.95
N GLU A 100 -4.21 35.66 10.52
CA GLU A 100 -4.32 36.36 9.25
C GLU A 100 -5.12 37.66 9.45
N LYS A 101 -4.82 38.71 8.68
CA LYS A 101 -5.66 39.91 8.67
C LYS A 101 -6.86 39.73 7.74
N ASN A 102 -8.06 40.01 8.24
CA ASN A 102 -9.26 40.03 7.41
C ASN A 102 -9.31 41.31 6.53
N SER A 103 -10.30 41.43 5.65
CA SER A 103 -10.50 42.61 4.78
C SER A 103 -10.73 43.94 5.54
N LYS A 104 -11.05 43.88 6.84
CA LYS A 104 -11.23 45.04 7.72
C LYS A 104 -9.96 45.40 8.50
N GLY A 105 -8.90 44.60 8.39
CA GLY A 105 -7.62 44.79 9.08
C GLY A 105 -7.50 44.08 10.43
N ASP A 106 -8.56 43.42 10.92
CA ASP A 106 -8.54 42.70 12.19
C ASP A 106 -7.73 41.40 12.08
N ILE A 107 -6.97 41.08 13.12
CA ILE A 107 -6.28 39.80 13.23
C ILE A 107 -7.30 38.73 13.59
N VAL A 108 -7.44 37.71 12.75
CA VAL A 108 -8.29 36.55 12.97
C VAL A 108 -7.46 35.27 13.00
N SER A 109 -7.81 34.37 13.92
CA SER A 109 -7.20 33.04 14.00
C SER A 109 -7.97 32.06 13.10
N LYS A 110 -7.29 31.50 12.09
CA LYS A 110 -7.85 30.49 11.18
C LYS A 110 -7.10 29.17 11.33
N GLN A 111 -7.73 28.09 10.87
CA GLN A 111 -7.07 26.79 10.80
C GLN A 111 -5.85 26.87 9.86
N ASN A 112 -4.74 26.25 10.25
CA ASN A 112 -3.58 26.11 9.37
C ASN A 112 -3.98 25.32 8.10
N PRO A 113 -3.83 25.89 6.88
CA PRO A 113 -4.18 25.23 5.63
C PRO A 113 -3.45 23.89 5.43
N SER A 114 -2.23 23.74 5.97
CA SER A 114 -1.44 22.52 5.90
C SER A 114 -2.13 21.32 6.57
N ILE A 115 -3.09 21.54 7.48
CA ILE A 115 -3.90 20.45 8.04
C ILE A 115 -4.73 19.76 6.97
N ASN A 116 -5.32 20.51 6.03
CA ASN A 116 -6.12 19.91 4.96
C ASN A 116 -5.23 19.20 3.94
N ILE A 117 -4.07 19.77 3.63
CA ILE A 117 -3.06 19.13 2.77
C ILE A 117 -2.61 17.80 3.38
N MET A 118 -2.26 17.79 4.68
CA MET A 118 -1.87 16.58 5.41
C MET A 118 -2.98 15.52 5.38
N LYS A 119 -4.24 15.90 5.64
CA LYS A 119 -5.39 14.98 5.60
C LYS A 119 -5.58 14.36 4.21
N ASN A 120 -5.53 15.18 3.15
CA ASN A 120 -5.68 14.71 1.78
C ASN A 120 -4.56 13.75 1.40
N ALA A 121 -3.31 14.14 1.65
CA ALA A 121 -2.15 13.29 1.40
C ALA A 121 -2.23 11.96 2.20
N SER A 122 -2.70 12.01 3.45
CA SER A 122 -2.90 10.80 4.27
C SER A 122 -3.92 9.85 3.65
N SER A 123 -5.00 10.39 3.07
CA SER A 123 -6.04 9.60 2.41
C SER A 123 -5.49 8.89 1.16
N GLU A 124 -4.79 9.62 0.31
CA GLU A 124 -4.16 9.09 -0.90
C GLU A 124 -3.11 8.02 -0.57
N ILE A 125 -2.24 8.28 0.41
CA ILE A 125 -1.25 7.31 0.90
C ILE A 125 -1.93 6.01 1.34
N LYS A 126 -3.01 6.10 2.15
CA LYS A 126 -3.74 4.91 2.62
C LYS A 126 -4.39 4.13 1.48
N SER A 127 -4.99 4.85 0.53
CA SER A 127 -5.63 4.25 -0.65
C SER A 127 -4.61 3.49 -1.49
N ILE A 128 -3.51 4.15 -1.87
CA ILE A 128 -2.48 3.54 -2.71
C ILE A 128 -1.75 2.42 -1.96
N ALA A 129 -1.48 2.59 -0.67
CA ALA A 129 -0.87 1.53 0.15
C ALA A 129 -1.73 0.26 0.20
N GLY A 130 -3.06 0.40 0.21
CA GLY A 130 -3.97 -0.74 0.16
C GLY A 130 -4.00 -1.43 -1.20
N GLN A 131 -3.72 -0.70 -2.30
CA GLN A 131 -3.63 -1.25 -3.65
C GLN A 131 -2.31 -1.99 -3.89
N LEU A 132 -1.19 -1.42 -3.43
CA LEU A 132 0.17 -1.94 -3.64
C LEU A 132 0.63 -2.98 -2.61
N GLY A 133 -0.24 -3.44 -1.69
CA GLY A 133 0.18 -4.41 -0.68
C GLY A 133 1.03 -3.83 0.47
N LEU A 134 1.15 -2.52 0.59
CA LEU A 134 2.01 -1.84 1.58
C LEU A 134 1.42 -1.79 3.00
N SER A 135 0.11 -1.97 3.16
CA SER A 135 -0.54 -1.94 4.47
C SER A 135 -0.52 -3.30 5.17
N ILE A 136 -0.63 -3.32 6.50
CA ILE A 136 -0.73 -4.56 7.26
C ILE A 136 -1.97 -5.32 6.82
N ASP A 137 -3.12 -4.66 6.66
CA ASP A 137 -4.35 -5.31 6.18
C ASP A 137 -4.20 -5.92 4.79
N SER A 138 -3.51 -5.25 3.87
CA SER A 138 -3.25 -5.84 2.55
C SER A 138 -2.31 -7.03 2.64
N ARG A 139 -1.28 -6.97 3.50
CA ARG A 139 -0.39 -8.11 3.75
C ARG A 139 -1.08 -9.25 4.49
N LEU A 140 -1.96 -8.98 5.45
CA LEU A 140 -2.74 -10.02 6.13
C LEU A 140 -3.75 -10.66 5.20
N ARG A 141 -4.31 -9.92 4.25
CA ARG A 141 -5.10 -10.54 3.17
C ARG A 141 -4.28 -11.48 2.31
N ILE A 142 -2.95 -11.26 2.23
CA ILE A 142 -1.99 -12.11 1.53
C ILE A 142 -1.50 -13.29 2.41
N ILE A 143 -1.25 -13.06 3.71
CA ILE A 143 -0.59 -14.01 4.62
C ILE A 143 -1.58 -14.75 5.53
N GLY A 144 -2.59 -14.06 6.08
CA GLY A 144 -3.55 -14.56 7.08
C GLY A 144 -4.51 -15.62 6.56
N SER A 145 -4.24 -16.11 5.37
CA SER A 145 -4.90 -17.22 4.72
C SER A 145 -4.17 -18.54 4.91
N ASN A 146 -2.97 -18.50 5.50
CA ASN A 146 -2.10 -19.64 5.77
C ASN A 146 -2.26 -20.22 7.20
N LYS A 147 -3.36 -19.92 7.93
CA LYS A 147 -3.49 -20.26 9.37
C LYS A 147 -4.77 -20.98 9.78
N ASP A 148 -5.40 -21.72 8.88
CA ASP A 148 -6.53 -22.60 9.24
C ASP A 148 -6.20 -24.11 9.07
N ASP A 149 -4.95 -24.51 8.77
CA ASP A 149 -4.57 -25.91 8.50
C ASP A 149 -3.69 -26.59 9.56
N ASP A 150 -3.54 -26.01 10.75
CA ASP A 150 -2.72 -26.60 11.83
C ASP A 150 -3.51 -26.91 13.12
N ASP A 151 -4.80 -27.28 13.01
CA ASP A 151 -5.47 -27.99 14.11
C ASP A 151 -6.28 -29.19 13.60
N GLU A 152 -5.93 -30.35 14.16
CA GLU A 152 -6.64 -31.64 14.16
C GLU A 152 -6.21 -32.70 13.13
N SER A 153 -4.98 -33.19 13.30
CA SER A 153 -4.63 -34.58 12.96
C SER A 153 -5.49 -35.55 13.80
N ASP A 154 -6.55 -36.07 13.19
CA ASP A 154 -7.42 -37.15 13.66
C ASP A 154 -6.63 -38.37 14.21
N PRO A 155 -6.67 -38.69 15.52
CA PRO A 155 -5.96 -39.83 16.06
C PRO A 155 -6.91 -41.01 16.29
N VAL A 156 -7.58 -41.57 15.28
CA VAL A 156 -8.07 -42.96 15.38
C VAL A 156 -8.27 -43.65 14.03
N LYS A 157 -7.18 -44.22 13.49
CA LYS A 157 -7.24 -45.42 12.65
C LYS A 157 -6.06 -46.33 12.95
N GLY A 158 -6.29 -47.28 13.85
CA GLY A 158 -5.30 -48.32 14.14
C GLY A 158 -5.50 -49.04 15.47
N LEU A 159 -6.65 -49.68 15.67
CA LEU A 159 -6.75 -50.82 16.57
C LEU A 159 -7.44 -51.96 15.83
N ILE A 160 -6.61 -52.96 15.56
CA ILE A 160 -6.96 -54.35 15.23
C ILE A 160 -7.69 -54.96 16.41
#